data_AF-A0A516NWG0-F1
#
_entry.id   AF-A0A516NWG0-F1
#
_cell.length_a   1.000
_cell.length_b   1.000
_cell.length_c   1.000
_cell.angle_alpha   90.00
_cell.angle_beta   90.00
_cell.angle_gamma   90.00
#
_symmetry.space_group_name_H-M   'P 1'
#
loop_
_entity.id
_entity.type
_entity.pdbx_description
1 polymer ?
#
loop_
_entity_poly.entity_id
_entity_poly.type
_entity_poly.pdbx_seq_one_letter_code
_entity_poly.pdbx_strand_id
1 'polypeptide(L)'
;MSRALLDRLLPGAVERAGAPGGLRFTERQLYHELCRAAWPRLPRRPLFTVPTVVPYPAFRSALRRSGEIPGLLTRTPSHPRPAGRHTPEPDLFDYGLPRLLVAESDAVAQMLRANGVPMESACPVLSAAELPLDTRVVDMLALASGTIYLLHDASPAGLTFPARFTAGTEVPPGVRVLPLGLRPRQAGALHLAHHIGPEPDMTAPQADSWELAWLRRGRSVEVEAVRPAALLRTVHRLVRAVRPPRSALAELRTARSAGFLTWPAT
;
A
#
# COMPACT_ATOMS: atom_id res chain seq x y z
N MET A 1 -20.45 -17.74 9.94
CA MET A 1 -20.49 -18.07 8.50
C MET A 1 -20.10 -19.53 8.30
N SER A 2 -20.83 -20.29 7.47
CA SER A 2 -20.59 -21.74 7.35
C SER A 2 -19.34 -22.07 6.54
N ARG A 3 -18.70 -23.19 6.87
CA ARG A 3 -17.52 -23.71 6.15
C ARG A 3 -17.79 -23.91 4.66
N ALA A 4 -18.92 -24.54 4.33
CA ALA A 4 -19.32 -24.81 2.95
C ALA A 4 -19.48 -23.52 2.12
N LEU A 5 -19.96 -22.43 2.74
CA LEU A 5 -20.06 -21.14 2.05
C LEU A 5 -18.68 -20.56 1.73
N LEU A 6 -17.74 -20.64 2.66
CA LEU A 6 -16.36 -20.17 2.43
C LEU A 6 -15.68 -20.93 1.29
N ASP A 7 -15.78 -22.26 1.32
CA ASP A 7 -15.20 -23.13 0.30
C ASP A 7 -15.83 -22.84 -1.09
N ARG A 8 -17.12 -22.48 -1.13
CA ARG A 8 -17.81 -22.08 -2.36
C ARG A 8 -17.42 -20.69 -2.87
N LEU A 9 -17.15 -19.72 -1.99
CA LEU A 9 -16.85 -18.33 -2.37
C LEU A 9 -15.38 -18.13 -2.77
N LEU A 10 -14.48 -18.95 -2.25
CA LEU A 10 -13.05 -18.77 -2.42
C LEU A 10 -12.58 -18.80 -3.89
N PRO A 11 -13.01 -19.72 -4.76
CA PRO A 11 -12.59 -19.73 -6.17
C PRO A 11 -12.88 -18.40 -6.88
N GLY A 12 -14.06 -17.82 -6.67
CA GLY A 12 -14.40 -16.52 -7.26
C GLY A 12 -13.63 -15.35 -6.64
N ALA A 13 -13.20 -15.47 -5.37
CA ALA A 13 -12.32 -14.48 -4.75
C ALA A 13 -10.90 -14.55 -5.34
N VAL A 14 -10.39 -15.75 -5.61
CA VAL A 14 -9.11 -15.98 -6.29
C VAL A 14 -9.13 -15.37 -7.68
N GLU A 15 -10.16 -15.67 -8.47
CA GLU A 15 -10.33 -15.13 -9.82
C GLU A 15 -10.30 -13.59 -9.82
N ARG A 16 -11.06 -12.96 -8.91
CA ARG A 16 -11.10 -11.49 -8.80
C ARG A 16 -9.80 -10.88 -8.29
N ALA A 17 -9.08 -11.56 -7.41
CA ALA A 17 -7.78 -11.10 -6.93
C ALA A 17 -6.71 -11.18 -8.03
N GLY A 18 -6.74 -12.23 -8.85
CA GLY A 18 -5.85 -12.41 -10.00
C GLY A 18 -6.25 -11.62 -11.24
N ALA A 19 -7.41 -10.98 -11.28
CA ALA A 19 -7.85 -10.23 -12.43
C ALA A 19 -7.27 -8.80 -12.46
N PRO A 20 -6.93 -8.26 -13.65
CA PRO A 20 -6.89 -8.94 -14.95
C PRO A 20 -5.56 -9.70 -15.17
N GLY A 21 -5.58 -10.76 -15.99
CA GLY A 21 -4.35 -11.33 -16.55
C GLY A 21 -3.48 -12.16 -15.60
N GLY A 22 -4.02 -12.65 -14.47
CA GLY A 22 -3.28 -13.51 -13.55
C GLY A 22 -2.29 -12.76 -12.66
N LEU A 23 -2.70 -11.59 -12.16
CA LEU A 23 -1.93 -10.80 -11.19
C LEU A 23 -1.47 -11.65 -10.01
N ARG A 24 -0.29 -11.31 -9.50
CA ARG A 24 0.20 -11.84 -8.23
C ARG A 24 -0.42 -11.05 -7.08
N PHE A 25 -0.90 -11.70 -6.03
CA PHE A 25 -1.58 -11.03 -4.93
C PHE A 25 -1.19 -11.61 -3.58
N THR A 26 -1.36 -10.82 -2.52
CA THR A 26 -1.08 -11.25 -1.15
C THR A 26 -2.25 -12.05 -0.58
N GLU A 27 -1.96 -12.81 0.47
CA GLU A 27 -2.99 -13.51 1.22
C GLU A 27 -4.03 -12.56 1.83
N ARG A 28 -3.60 -11.38 2.32
CA ARG A 28 -4.54 -10.39 2.88
C ARG A 28 -5.44 -9.82 1.79
N GLN A 29 -4.92 -9.59 0.58
CA GLN A 29 -5.76 -9.18 -0.55
C GLN A 29 -6.83 -10.24 -0.89
N LEU A 30 -6.46 -11.52 -0.90
CA LEU A 30 -7.41 -12.62 -1.09
C LEU A 30 -8.46 -12.66 0.03
N TYR A 31 -8.04 -12.47 1.29
CA TYR A 31 -8.94 -12.38 2.44
C TYR A 31 -9.96 -11.25 2.29
N HIS A 32 -9.54 -10.06 1.84
CA HIS A 32 -10.44 -8.94 1.62
C HIS A 32 -11.39 -9.17 0.42
N GLU A 33 -10.93 -9.84 -0.65
CA GLU A 33 -11.82 -10.26 -1.74
C GLU A 33 -12.87 -11.27 -1.28
N LEU A 34 -12.50 -12.19 -0.39
CA LEU A 34 -13.45 -13.13 0.21
C LEU A 34 -14.44 -12.40 1.12
N CYS A 35 -13.99 -11.43 1.92
CA CYS A 35 -14.89 -10.57 2.69
C CYS A 35 -15.89 -9.82 1.80
N ARG A 36 -15.43 -9.30 0.66
CA ARG A 36 -16.31 -8.65 -0.33
C ARG A 36 -17.30 -9.63 -0.96
N ALA A 37 -16.90 -10.88 -1.18
CA ALA A 37 -17.78 -11.93 -1.70
C ALA A 37 -18.83 -12.39 -0.70
N ALA A 38 -18.45 -12.44 0.58
CA ALA A 38 -19.29 -12.87 1.69
C ALA A 38 -20.24 -11.77 2.18
N TRP A 39 -19.97 -10.52 1.83
CA TRP A 39 -20.87 -9.41 2.16
C TRP A 39 -22.20 -9.59 1.42
N PRO A 40 -23.34 -9.52 2.12
CA PRO A 40 -24.63 -9.53 1.44
C PRO A 40 -24.66 -8.38 0.43
N ARG A 41 -25.28 -8.63 -0.74
CA ARG A 41 -25.60 -7.58 -1.72
C ARG A 41 -26.68 -6.69 -1.11
N LEU A 42 -26.31 -5.87 -0.12
CA LEU A 42 -27.19 -4.88 0.46
C LEU A 42 -27.66 -3.94 -0.67
N PRO A 43 -28.96 -3.61 -0.74
CA PRO A 43 -29.49 -2.72 -1.77
C PRO A 43 -28.90 -1.30 -1.69
N ARG A 44 -28.21 -0.96 -0.60
CA ARG A 44 -27.52 0.33 -0.41
C ARG A 44 -26.04 0.10 -0.21
N ARG A 45 -25.22 0.79 -1.02
CA ARG A 45 -23.79 0.93 -0.74
C ARG A 45 -23.65 1.62 0.63
N PRO A 46 -22.94 1.02 1.60
CA PRO A 46 -22.76 1.64 2.90
C PRO A 46 -22.10 3.00 2.69
N LEU A 47 -22.50 4.04 3.41
CA LEU A 47 -21.93 5.38 3.20
C LEU A 47 -20.44 5.49 3.62
N PHE A 48 -19.86 4.40 4.15
CA PHE A 48 -18.52 4.37 4.77
C PHE A 48 -17.82 3.01 4.59
N THR A 49 -16.73 2.80 5.32
CA THR A 49 -16.04 1.51 5.49
C THR A 49 -16.93 0.47 6.18
N VAL A 50 -16.71 -0.80 5.86
CA VAL A 50 -17.49 -1.92 6.40
C VAL A 50 -16.64 -2.81 7.30
N PRO A 51 -17.14 -3.42 8.37
CA PRO A 51 -16.32 -4.36 9.12
C PRO A 51 -16.01 -5.60 8.26
N THR A 52 -14.85 -6.19 8.47
CA THR A 52 -14.56 -7.53 7.93
C THR A 52 -15.57 -8.55 8.49
N VAL A 53 -16.13 -9.40 7.61
CA VAL A 53 -17.22 -10.34 7.98
C VAL A 53 -16.77 -11.78 8.09
N VAL A 54 -15.58 -12.09 7.57
CA VAL A 54 -14.99 -13.42 7.69
C VAL A 54 -13.97 -13.36 8.81
N PRO A 55 -14.08 -14.16 9.87
CA PRO A 55 -13.00 -14.28 10.83
C PRO A 55 -11.73 -14.78 10.13
N TYR A 56 -10.60 -14.09 10.32
CA TYR A 56 -9.35 -14.44 9.67
C TYR A 56 -8.91 -15.90 9.89
N PRO A 57 -9.07 -16.52 11.08
CA PRO A 57 -8.77 -17.95 11.27
C PRO A 57 -9.64 -18.89 10.42
N ALA A 58 -10.90 -18.53 10.15
CA ALA A 58 -11.79 -19.31 9.29
C ALA A 58 -11.33 -19.24 7.83
N PHE A 59 -10.94 -18.05 7.36
CA PHE A 59 -10.31 -17.86 6.05
C PHE A 59 -9.03 -18.69 5.92
N ARG A 60 -8.10 -18.59 6.87
CA ARG A 60 -6.85 -19.37 6.89
C ARG A 60 -7.11 -20.86 6.81
N SER A 61 -8.16 -21.34 7.47
CA SER A 61 -8.55 -22.74 7.44
C SER A 61 -9.10 -23.16 6.09
N ALA A 62 -9.88 -22.31 5.41
CA ALA A 62 -10.33 -22.55 4.04
C ALA A 62 -9.18 -22.54 3.04
N LEU A 63 -8.25 -21.59 3.19
CA LEU A 63 -7.04 -21.50 2.38
C LEU A 63 -6.21 -22.78 2.45
N ARG A 64 -5.93 -23.30 3.66
CA ARG A 64 -5.16 -24.56 3.83
C ARG A 64 -5.80 -25.77 3.17
N ARG A 65 -7.14 -25.84 3.11
CA ARG A 65 -7.86 -26.95 2.47
C ARG A 65 -7.85 -26.88 0.95
N SER A 66 -7.68 -25.68 0.39
CA SER A 66 -7.79 -25.45 -1.05
C SER A 66 -6.51 -25.81 -1.80
N GLY A 67 -5.42 -26.08 -1.10
CA GLY A 67 -4.13 -26.40 -1.70
C GLY A 67 -3.46 -25.16 -2.31
N GLU A 68 -2.75 -25.35 -3.42
CA GLU A 68 -2.07 -24.28 -4.13
C GLU A 68 -3.07 -23.34 -4.81
N ILE A 69 -2.89 -22.04 -4.63
CA ILE A 69 -3.71 -21.01 -5.25
C ILE A 69 -2.89 -20.27 -6.30
N PRO A 70 -3.28 -20.32 -7.59
CA PRO A 70 -2.61 -19.57 -8.64
C PRO A 70 -2.55 -18.07 -8.32
N GLY A 71 -1.37 -17.48 -8.50
CA GLY A 71 -1.14 -16.05 -8.27
C GLY A 71 -0.94 -15.65 -6.80
N LEU A 72 -1.27 -16.51 -5.83
CA LEU A 72 -1.03 -16.21 -4.42
C LEU A 72 0.47 -16.21 -4.12
N LEU A 73 0.96 -15.11 -3.55
CA LEU A 73 2.36 -14.96 -3.17
C LEU A 73 2.66 -15.69 -1.86
N THR A 74 3.71 -16.50 -1.87
CA THR A 74 4.32 -17.00 -0.64
C THR A 74 5.05 -15.86 0.05
N ARG A 75 4.65 -15.55 1.29
CA ARG A 75 5.31 -14.53 2.08
C ARG A 75 6.78 -14.89 2.27
N THR A 76 7.65 -14.05 1.71
CA THR A 76 9.10 -14.20 1.85
C THR A 76 9.56 -13.17 2.88
N PRO A 77 10.28 -13.55 3.94
CA PRO A 77 10.79 -12.56 4.88
C PRO A 77 11.67 -11.53 4.17
N SER A 78 11.43 -10.25 4.45
CA SER A 78 12.32 -9.16 4.05
C SER A 78 13.67 -9.34 4.72
N HIS A 79 14.73 -9.19 3.93
CA HIS A 79 16.09 -9.12 4.43
C HIS A 79 16.74 -7.89 3.78
N PRO A 80 17.41 -7.02 4.54
CA PRO A 80 18.27 -6.00 3.96
C PRO A 80 19.28 -6.71 3.06
N ARG A 81 19.18 -6.47 1.75
CA ARG A 81 20.15 -6.97 0.78
C ARG A 81 20.96 -5.78 0.29
N PRO A 82 22.30 -5.90 0.21
CA PRO A 82 23.11 -4.85 -0.41
C PRO A 82 22.58 -4.54 -1.80
N ALA A 83 22.38 -3.26 -2.11
CA ALA A 83 21.92 -2.85 -3.43
C ALA A 83 22.89 -3.37 -4.52
N GLY A 84 22.38 -3.68 -5.70
CA GLY A 84 23.21 -4.10 -6.85
C GLY A 84 23.74 -5.54 -6.82
N ARG A 85 23.53 -6.34 -5.75
CA ARG A 85 24.04 -7.73 -5.68
C ARG A 85 23.59 -8.64 -6.83
N HIS A 86 22.45 -8.32 -7.44
CA HIS A 86 21.83 -9.13 -8.49
C HIS A 86 22.29 -8.76 -9.90
N THR A 87 23.22 -7.81 -10.04
CA THR A 87 23.59 -7.19 -11.30
C THR A 87 25.12 -7.16 -11.42
N PRO A 88 25.72 -7.55 -12.56
CA PRO A 88 27.15 -7.42 -12.79
C PRO A 88 27.59 -6.00 -13.21
N GLU A 89 26.65 -5.09 -13.50
CA GLU A 89 26.91 -3.74 -14.01
C GLU A 89 27.64 -2.89 -12.95
N PRO A 90 28.93 -2.54 -13.18
CA PRO A 90 29.74 -1.85 -12.18
C PRO A 90 29.35 -0.38 -12.00
N ASP A 91 28.70 0.20 -13.01
CA ASP A 91 28.28 1.60 -13.10
C ASP A 91 26.79 1.80 -12.74
N LEU A 92 26.10 0.78 -12.21
CA LEU A 92 24.68 0.87 -11.86
C LEU A 92 24.36 2.11 -11.00
N PHE A 93 25.25 2.46 -10.07
CA PHE A 93 25.07 3.54 -9.13
C PHE A 93 25.43 4.93 -9.68
N ASP A 94 26.00 4.99 -10.88
CA ASP A 94 26.32 6.25 -11.57
C ASP A 94 25.06 6.86 -12.23
N TYR A 95 23.99 6.08 -12.34
CA TYR A 95 22.70 6.53 -12.86
C TYR A 95 21.83 7.16 -11.79
N GLY A 96 21.19 8.27 -12.13
CA GLY A 96 20.22 8.91 -11.24
C GLY A 96 18.95 8.07 -11.06
N LEU A 97 18.44 8.01 -9.83
CA LEU A 97 17.18 7.33 -9.49
C LEU A 97 16.05 8.36 -9.32
N PRO A 98 15.18 8.58 -10.32
CA PRO A 98 14.18 9.65 -10.25
C PRO A 98 13.06 9.37 -9.24
N ARG A 99 12.84 8.11 -8.88
CA ARG A 99 11.72 7.69 -8.03
C ARG A 99 11.99 6.39 -7.28
N LEU A 100 11.61 6.36 -6.02
CA LEU A 100 11.66 5.20 -5.13
C LEU A 100 10.31 5.08 -4.42
N LEU A 101 9.76 3.87 -4.30
CA LEU A 101 8.57 3.60 -3.50
C LEU A 101 8.97 2.78 -2.28
N VAL A 102 8.60 3.23 -1.08
CA VAL A 102 8.77 2.50 0.17
C VAL A 102 7.40 2.16 0.74
N ALA A 103 7.08 0.88 0.82
CA ALA A 103 5.85 0.39 1.43
C ALA A 103 6.07 0.05 2.91
N GLU A 104 5.15 0.44 3.79
CA GLU A 104 5.16 0.04 5.20
C GLU A 104 5.10 -1.49 5.34
N SER A 105 4.27 -2.14 4.51
CA SER A 105 4.10 -3.59 4.48
C SER A 105 5.05 -4.26 3.47
N ASP A 106 5.83 -5.24 3.95
CA ASP A 106 6.66 -6.09 3.08
C ASP A 106 5.83 -6.93 2.11
N ALA A 107 4.64 -7.41 2.52
CA ALA A 107 3.76 -8.15 1.62
C ALA A 107 3.27 -7.28 0.46
N VAL A 108 2.98 -6.01 0.72
CA VAL A 108 2.64 -5.03 -0.33
C VAL A 108 3.84 -4.77 -1.24
N ALA A 109 5.03 -4.55 -0.69
CA ALA A 109 6.25 -4.38 -1.49
C ALA A 109 6.51 -5.59 -2.39
N GLN A 110 6.42 -6.80 -1.84
CA GLN A 110 6.55 -8.05 -2.58
C GLN A 110 5.53 -8.15 -3.72
N MET A 111 4.26 -7.81 -3.46
CA MET A 111 3.21 -7.81 -4.47
C MET A 111 3.49 -6.83 -5.60
N LEU A 112 3.88 -5.60 -5.29
CA LEU A 112 4.22 -4.60 -6.31
C LEU A 112 5.42 -5.03 -7.16
N ARG A 113 6.46 -5.61 -6.53
CA ARG A 113 7.63 -6.18 -7.24
C ARG A 113 7.23 -7.35 -8.15
N ALA A 114 6.41 -8.28 -7.64
CA ALA A 114 5.96 -9.46 -8.37
C ALA A 114 5.07 -9.13 -9.57
N ASN A 115 4.45 -7.95 -9.59
CA ASN A 115 3.67 -7.43 -10.71
C ASN A 115 4.42 -6.34 -11.50
N GLY A 116 5.75 -6.31 -11.46
CA GLY A 116 6.56 -5.54 -12.41
C GLY A 116 6.65 -4.03 -12.17
N VAL A 117 6.16 -3.50 -11.03
CA VAL A 117 6.20 -2.06 -10.74
C VAL A 117 7.61 -1.44 -10.91
N PRO A 118 8.70 -2.06 -10.42
CA PRO A 118 10.05 -1.53 -10.63
C PRO A 118 10.40 -1.29 -12.09
N MET A 119 10.13 -2.28 -12.94
CA MET A 119 10.48 -2.25 -14.36
C MET A 119 9.55 -1.30 -15.12
N GLU A 120 8.24 -1.49 -14.97
CA GLU A 120 7.27 -0.74 -15.74
C GLU A 120 7.38 0.75 -15.42
N SER A 121 7.49 1.10 -14.14
CA SER A 121 7.45 2.51 -13.69
C SER A 121 8.80 3.12 -13.45
N ALA A 122 9.91 2.43 -13.76
CA ALA A 122 11.26 2.84 -13.37
C ALA A 122 11.30 3.29 -11.89
N CYS A 123 10.64 2.52 -11.02
CA CYS A 123 10.37 2.87 -9.62
C CYS A 123 10.65 1.65 -8.73
N PRO A 124 11.91 1.45 -8.33
CA PRO A 124 12.26 0.45 -7.34
C PRO A 124 11.33 0.51 -6.13
N VAL A 125 10.99 -0.67 -5.60
CA VAL A 125 10.07 -0.83 -4.49
C VAL A 125 10.78 -1.52 -3.34
N LEU A 126 10.84 -0.83 -2.20
CA LEU A 126 11.36 -1.35 -0.94
C LEU A 126 10.23 -1.46 0.09
N SER A 127 10.44 -2.29 1.10
CA SER A 127 9.63 -2.30 2.31
C SER A 127 10.29 -1.50 3.43
N ALA A 128 9.52 -1.09 4.43
CA ALA A 128 10.06 -0.45 5.63
C ALA A 128 11.06 -1.33 6.40
N ALA A 129 10.98 -2.66 6.24
CA ALA A 129 11.91 -3.61 6.84
C ALA A 129 13.28 -3.68 6.11
N GLU A 130 13.39 -3.03 4.96
CA GLU A 130 14.64 -2.88 4.19
C GLU A 130 15.33 -1.52 4.48
N LEU A 131 14.84 -0.76 5.46
CA LEU A 131 15.44 0.50 5.90
C LEU A 131 16.50 0.27 6.99
N PRO A 132 17.51 1.17 7.11
CA PRO A 132 17.74 2.38 6.31
C PRO A 132 18.18 2.08 4.87
N LEU A 133 18.09 3.08 3.99
CA LEU A 133 18.50 2.95 2.59
C LEU A 133 20.03 2.73 2.48
N ASP A 134 20.45 1.89 1.54
CA ASP A 134 21.85 1.78 1.13
C ASP A 134 22.34 3.17 0.64
N THR A 135 23.50 3.61 1.11
CA THR A 135 24.03 4.95 0.80
C THR A 135 24.17 5.19 -0.70
N ARG A 136 24.48 4.15 -1.48
CA ARG A 136 24.58 4.29 -2.94
C ARG A 136 23.22 4.57 -3.59
N VAL A 137 22.13 4.03 -3.03
CA VAL A 137 20.76 4.35 -3.49
C VAL A 137 20.40 5.78 -3.10
N VAL A 138 20.84 6.24 -1.92
CA VAL A 138 20.70 7.62 -1.48
C VAL A 138 21.41 8.58 -2.44
N ASP A 139 22.63 8.25 -2.87
CA ASP A 139 23.40 9.04 -3.85
C ASP A 139 22.70 9.10 -5.22
N MET A 140 22.20 7.96 -5.72
CA MET A 140 21.42 7.93 -6.97
C MET A 140 20.18 8.82 -6.90
N LEU A 141 19.47 8.85 -5.76
CA LEU A 141 18.32 9.73 -5.55
C LEU A 141 18.73 11.20 -5.58
N ALA A 142 19.84 11.55 -4.92
CA ALA A 142 20.36 12.91 -4.91
C ALA A 142 20.73 13.39 -6.32
N LEU A 143 21.42 12.54 -7.09
CA LEU A 143 21.84 12.84 -8.46
C LEU A 143 20.66 13.21 -9.37
N ALA A 144 19.51 12.57 -9.18
CA ALA A 144 18.30 12.83 -9.97
C ALA A 144 17.34 13.85 -9.36
N SER A 145 17.64 14.43 -8.18
CA SER A 145 16.64 15.16 -7.37
C SER A 145 15.33 14.35 -7.22
N GLY A 146 15.50 13.07 -6.88
CA GLY A 146 14.47 12.05 -6.95
C GLY A 146 13.31 12.27 -5.98
N THR A 147 12.30 11.41 -6.10
CA THR A 147 11.12 11.42 -5.22
C THR A 147 10.94 10.06 -4.53
N ILE A 148 10.89 10.06 -3.20
CA ILE A 148 10.56 8.92 -2.37
C ILE A 148 9.06 8.96 -2.06
N TYR A 149 8.33 7.95 -2.51
CA TYR A 149 6.91 7.76 -2.23
C TYR A 149 6.75 6.81 -1.04
N LEU A 150 5.88 7.15 -0.09
CA LEU A 150 5.64 6.34 1.11
C LEU A 150 4.23 5.75 1.11
N LEU A 151 4.10 4.44 0.89
CA LEU A 151 2.82 3.74 0.87
C LEU A 151 2.55 3.10 2.24
N HIS A 152 1.48 3.51 2.90
CA HIS A 152 1.12 3.04 4.24
C HIS A 152 -0.38 2.76 4.36
N ASP A 153 -0.75 2.06 5.43
CA ASP A 153 -2.14 1.74 5.74
C ASP A 153 -2.92 2.95 6.26
N ALA A 154 -4.25 2.88 6.19
CA ALA A 154 -5.14 3.79 6.91
C ALA A 154 -5.27 3.31 8.36
N SER A 155 -4.18 3.46 9.11
CA SER A 155 -4.06 3.06 10.50
C SER A 155 -3.27 4.12 11.29
N PRO A 156 -3.32 4.11 12.64
CA PRO A 156 -2.51 5.02 13.45
C PRO A 156 -1.00 4.88 13.17
N ALA A 157 -0.51 3.65 12.99
CA ALA A 157 0.88 3.39 12.63
C ALA A 157 1.21 3.90 11.21
N GLY A 158 0.32 3.65 10.25
CA GLY A 158 0.52 4.10 8.87
C GLY A 158 0.54 5.62 8.75
N LEU A 159 -0.35 6.33 9.45
CA LEU A 159 -0.36 7.80 9.43
C LEU A 159 0.87 8.44 10.07
N THR A 160 1.58 7.73 10.95
CA THR A 160 2.87 8.19 11.49
C THR A 160 4.07 7.70 10.68
N PHE A 161 3.87 6.81 9.71
CA PHE A 161 4.96 6.27 8.90
C PHE A 161 5.80 7.36 8.20
N PRO A 162 5.24 8.42 7.59
CA PRO A 162 6.06 9.47 7.00
C PRO A 162 6.97 10.19 8.00
N ALA A 163 6.47 10.48 9.20
CA ALA A 163 7.27 11.13 10.25
C ALA A 163 8.38 10.18 10.76
N ARG A 164 8.06 8.90 10.98
CA ARG A 164 9.03 7.88 11.39
C ARG A 164 10.10 7.66 10.33
N PHE A 165 9.72 7.64 9.05
CA PHE A 165 10.65 7.52 7.93
C PHE A 165 11.66 8.68 7.93
N THR A 166 11.18 9.92 7.98
CA THR A 166 12.06 11.10 7.98
C THR A 166 12.93 11.21 9.23
N ALA A 167 12.46 10.72 10.38
CA ALA A 167 13.26 10.70 11.60
C ALA A 167 14.37 9.61 11.61
N GLY A 168 14.16 8.50 10.88
CA GLY A 168 15.06 7.35 10.87
C GLY A 168 15.87 7.14 9.59
N THR A 169 15.60 7.92 8.53
CA THR A 169 16.27 7.82 7.24
C THR A 169 16.80 9.19 6.82
N GLU A 170 18.09 9.27 6.53
CA GLU A 170 18.68 10.49 5.98
C GLU A 170 18.16 10.71 4.56
N VAL A 171 17.53 11.85 4.33
CA VAL A 171 17.00 12.25 3.02
C VAL A 171 17.90 13.35 2.47
N PRO A 172 18.57 13.15 1.32
CA PRO A 172 19.46 14.15 0.75
C PRO A 172 18.75 15.44 0.39
N PRO A 173 19.46 16.59 0.41
CA PRO A 173 18.94 17.84 -0.12
C PRO A 173 18.42 17.67 -1.56
N GLY A 174 17.26 18.26 -1.85
CA GLY A 174 16.62 18.18 -3.17
C GLY A 174 15.78 16.92 -3.42
N VAL A 175 15.92 15.86 -2.60
CA VAL A 175 15.06 14.68 -2.68
C VAL A 175 13.73 14.96 -1.99
N ARG A 176 12.62 14.69 -2.69
CA ARG A 176 11.27 14.90 -2.15
C ARG A 176 10.75 13.64 -1.48
N VAL A 177 10.12 13.77 -0.32
CA VAL A 177 9.36 12.69 0.32
C VAL A 177 7.87 12.97 0.20
N LEU A 178 7.13 12.07 -0.43
CA LEU A 178 5.69 12.21 -0.67
C LEU A 178 4.91 11.04 -0.05
N PRO A 179 4.03 11.28 0.91
CA PRO A 179 3.09 10.25 1.36
C PRO A 179 2.13 9.86 0.23
N LEU A 180 2.02 8.55 -0.01
CA LEU A 180 1.14 7.88 -0.96
C LEU A 180 0.18 6.92 -0.24
N GLY A 181 0.19 6.88 1.09
CA GLY A 181 -0.62 5.93 1.84
C GLY A 181 -2.13 6.16 1.77
N LEU A 182 -2.85 5.13 2.17
CA LEU A 182 -4.30 5.14 2.30
C LEU A 182 -4.69 5.96 3.54
N ARG A 183 -5.70 6.81 3.39
CA ARG A 183 -6.29 7.62 4.45
C ARG A 183 -7.65 7.09 4.84
N PRO A 184 -8.10 7.30 6.09
CA PRO A 184 -9.45 6.89 6.51
C PRO A 184 -10.57 7.40 5.59
N ARG A 185 -10.49 8.65 5.12
CA ARG A 185 -11.50 9.19 4.19
C ARG A 185 -11.56 8.45 2.87
N GLN A 186 -10.39 8.11 2.33
CA GLN A 186 -10.26 7.39 1.08
C GLN A 186 -10.76 5.95 1.25
N ALA A 187 -10.42 5.30 2.37
CA ALA A 187 -10.94 4.00 2.71
C ALA A 187 -12.48 4.01 2.79
N GLY A 188 -13.06 5.07 3.37
CA GLY A 188 -14.50 5.29 3.39
C GLY A 188 -15.11 5.46 2.00
N ALA A 189 -14.52 6.30 1.15
CA ALA A 189 -14.98 6.53 -0.21
C ALA A 189 -14.90 5.27 -1.10
N LEU A 190 -13.95 4.39 -0.81
CA LEU A 190 -13.77 3.10 -1.48
C LEU A 190 -14.59 1.95 -0.85
N HIS A 191 -15.34 2.22 0.23
CA HIS A 191 -16.09 1.22 0.99
C HIS A 191 -15.24 0.02 1.42
N LEU A 192 -13.99 0.27 1.80
CA LEU A 192 -13.07 -0.80 2.15
C LEU A 192 -13.47 -1.47 3.47
N ALA A 193 -13.15 -2.75 3.56
CA ALA A 193 -13.34 -3.51 4.78
C ALA A 193 -12.29 -3.09 5.81
N HIS A 194 -12.74 -2.74 7.01
CA HIS A 194 -11.90 -2.35 8.14
C HIS A 194 -11.81 -3.44 9.20
N HIS A 195 -10.72 -3.39 9.93
CA HIS A 195 -10.53 -4.09 11.19
C HIS A 195 -10.88 -3.17 12.35
N ILE A 196 -11.28 -3.77 13.47
CA ILE A 196 -11.41 -3.08 14.74
C ILE A 196 -10.30 -3.64 15.63
N GLY A 197 -9.35 -2.79 15.97
CA GLY A 197 -8.29 -3.04 16.93
C GLY A 197 -8.53 -2.31 18.24
N PRO A 198 -7.59 -2.38 19.19
CA PRO A 198 -7.63 -1.56 20.39
C PRO A 198 -7.67 -0.08 20.02
N GLU A 199 -8.36 0.72 20.85
CA GLU A 199 -8.38 2.16 20.67
C GLU A 199 -6.96 2.72 20.79
N PRO A 200 -6.45 3.42 19.77
CA PRO A 200 -5.09 3.89 19.78
C PRO A 200 -4.93 5.05 20.75
N ASP A 201 -3.86 5.03 21.54
CA ASP A 201 -3.48 6.12 22.44
C ASP A 201 -2.79 7.30 21.70
N MET A 202 -2.99 7.40 20.38
CA MET A 202 -2.17 8.24 19.51
C MET A 202 -2.91 9.43 18.90
N THR A 203 -2.18 10.55 18.84
CA THR A 203 -2.44 11.68 17.95
C THR A 203 -1.76 11.39 16.61
N ALA A 204 -2.53 11.09 15.56
CA ALA A 204 -2.01 11.01 14.20
C ALA A 204 -1.76 12.43 13.68
N PRO A 205 -0.51 12.87 13.47
CA PRO A 205 -0.25 14.18 12.93
C PRO A 205 -0.88 14.28 11.53
N GLN A 206 -1.49 15.43 11.23
CA GLN A 206 -2.15 15.72 9.94
C GLN A 206 -3.46 14.97 9.64
N ALA A 207 -4.05 14.23 10.58
CA ALA A 207 -5.40 13.71 10.43
C ALA A 207 -6.43 14.80 10.76
N ASP A 208 -7.49 14.92 9.96
CA ASP A 208 -8.58 15.84 10.30
C ASP A 208 -9.48 15.29 11.43
N SER A 209 -10.40 16.11 11.93
CA SER A 209 -11.27 15.74 13.05
C SER A 209 -12.11 14.48 12.79
N TRP A 210 -12.53 14.26 11.54
CA TRP A 210 -13.29 13.08 11.16
C TRP A 210 -12.37 11.84 11.11
N GLU A 211 -11.18 11.96 10.52
CA GLU A 211 -10.20 10.88 10.45
C GLU A 211 -9.76 10.45 11.85
N LEU A 212 -9.50 11.41 12.75
CA LEU A 212 -9.20 11.15 14.16
C LEU A 212 -10.36 10.43 14.87
N ALA A 213 -11.60 10.88 14.68
CA ALA A 213 -12.77 10.22 15.26
C ALA A 213 -13.00 8.81 14.69
N TRP A 214 -12.59 8.55 13.45
CA TRP A 214 -12.64 7.22 12.85
C TRP A 214 -11.59 6.29 13.47
N LEU A 215 -10.35 6.78 13.65
CA LEU A 215 -9.24 6.03 14.27
C LEU A 215 -9.48 5.74 15.76
N ARG A 216 -10.03 6.70 16.51
CA ARG A 216 -10.36 6.54 17.95
C ARG A 216 -11.33 5.40 18.21
N ARG A 217 -12.16 5.03 17.21
CA ARG A 217 -13.04 3.85 17.29
C ARG A 217 -12.31 2.53 17.04
N GLY A 218 -10.98 2.52 17.12
CA GLY A 218 -10.12 1.38 16.84
C GLY A 218 -10.11 0.94 15.36
N ARG A 219 -10.63 1.75 14.44
CA ARG A 219 -10.77 1.33 13.03
C ARG A 219 -9.44 1.47 12.29
N SER A 220 -9.13 0.48 11.46
CA SER A 220 -7.99 0.52 10.54
C SER A 220 -8.29 -0.21 9.23
N VAL A 221 -7.69 0.24 8.14
CA VAL A 221 -7.79 -0.41 6.83
C VAL A 221 -6.39 -0.58 6.25
N GLU A 222 -6.06 -1.82 5.93
CA GLU A 222 -4.82 -2.20 5.26
C GLU A 222 -4.88 -1.79 3.78
N VAL A 223 -3.75 -1.41 3.18
CA VAL A 223 -3.63 -1.19 1.73
C VAL A 223 -4.05 -2.44 0.96
N GLU A 224 -3.84 -3.62 1.54
CA GLU A 224 -4.24 -4.92 1.01
C GLU A 224 -5.78 -5.09 0.94
N ALA A 225 -6.55 -4.20 1.58
CA ALA A 225 -7.99 -4.12 1.35
C ALA A 225 -8.33 -3.52 -0.02
N VAL A 226 -7.40 -2.85 -0.72
CA VAL A 226 -7.60 -2.40 -2.11
C VAL A 226 -7.35 -3.57 -3.07
N ARG A 227 -8.21 -3.70 -4.08
CA ARG A 227 -8.06 -4.71 -5.14
C ARG A 227 -6.68 -4.62 -5.81
N PRO A 228 -5.98 -5.75 -6.07
CA PRO A 228 -4.64 -5.73 -6.67
C PRO A 228 -4.54 -4.85 -7.92
N ALA A 229 -5.45 -5.02 -8.89
CA ALA A 229 -5.48 -4.20 -10.10
C ALA A 229 -5.71 -2.71 -9.84
N ALA A 230 -6.57 -2.35 -8.88
CA ALA A 230 -6.83 -0.96 -8.54
C ALA A 230 -5.62 -0.31 -7.84
N LEU A 231 -4.93 -1.08 -7.00
CA LEU A 231 -3.70 -0.66 -6.34
C LEU A 231 -2.57 -0.44 -7.36
N LEU A 232 -2.31 -1.40 -8.24
CA LEU A 232 -1.29 -1.28 -9.31
C LEU A 232 -1.57 -0.07 -10.20
N ARG A 233 -2.80 0.06 -10.73
CA ARG A 233 -3.19 1.23 -11.55
C ARG A 233 -2.96 2.56 -10.82
N THR A 234 -3.26 2.60 -9.53
CA THR A 234 -3.10 3.82 -8.73
C THR A 234 -1.62 4.13 -8.48
N VAL A 235 -0.82 3.13 -8.09
CA VAL A 235 0.63 3.27 -7.91
C VAL A 235 1.27 3.75 -9.21
N HIS A 236 1.05 3.06 -10.34
CA HIS A 236 1.57 3.47 -11.65
C HIS A 236 1.22 4.91 -12.00
N ARG A 237 -0.06 5.29 -11.88
CA ARG A 237 -0.52 6.65 -12.19
C ARG A 237 0.21 7.69 -11.34
N LEU A 238 0.40 7.43 -10.05
CA LEU A 238 0.94 8.39 -9.10
C LEU A 238 2.46 8.53 -9.18
N VAL A 239 3.18 7.42 -9.33
CA VAL A 239 4.66 7.45 -9.42
C VAL A 239 5.15 7.87 -10.80
N ARG A 240 4.31 7.77 -11.84
CA ARG A 240 4.61 8.26 -13.19
C ARG A 240 4.13 9.69 -13.45
N ALA A 241 3.28 10.24 -12.60
CA ALA A 241 2.78 11.61 -12.79
C ALA A 241 3.96 12.58 -12.74
N VAL A 242 4.39 13.04 -13.92
CA VAL A 242 5.35 14.13 -14.09
C VAL A 242 4.69 15.39 -13.52
N ARG A 243 5.02 15.76 -12.28
CA ARG A 243 4.59 17.05 -11.74
C ARG A 243 5.53 18.13 -12.29
N PRO A 244 5.05 19.08 -13.10
CA PRO A 244 5.87 20.25 -13.43
C PRO A 244 6.21 21.03 -12.15
N PRO A 245 7.37 21.71 -12.09
CA PRO A 245 7.75 22.51 -10.93
C PRO A 245 6.67 23.56 -10.67
N ARG A 246 6.11 23.57 -9.45
CA ARG A 246 5.03 24.48 -9.07
C ARG A 246 5.61 25.78 -8.52
N SER A 247 5.07 26.91 -8.97
CA SER A 247 5.41 28.25 -8.49
C SER A 247 4.89 28.52 -7.07
N ALA A 248 5.58 29.42 -6.35
CA ALA A 248 5.40 29.74 -4.92
C ALA A 248 3.96 30.09 -4.50
N LEU A 249 3.11 30.59 -5.40
CA LEU A 249 1.71 30.91 -5.08
C LEU A 249 0.81 29.67 -4.93
N ALA A 250 1.23 28.52 -5.46
CA ALA A 250 0.53 27.25 -5.25
C ALA A 250 0.81 26.66 -3.86
N GLU A 251 1.94 26.99 -3.22
CA GLU A 251 2.35 26.40 -1.93
C GLU A 251 1.40 26.80 -0.78
N LEU A 252 0.91 28.04 -0.78
CA LEU A 252 0.06 28.56 0.29
C LEU A 252 -1.36 27.95 0.33
N ARG A 253 -1.94 27.56 -0.81
CA ARG A 253 -3.24 26.85 -0.85
C ARG A 253 -3.09 25.34 -0.63
N THR A 254 -1.90 24.83 -0.93
CA THR A 254 -1.58 23.41 -0.92
C THR A 254 -1.11 22.93 0.46
N ALA A 255 -0.57 23.82 1.30
CA ALA A 255 -0.26 23.53 2.72
C ALA A 255 -1.49 23.08 3.55
N ARG A 256 -2.70 23.40 3.08
CA ARG A 256 -3.96 22.93 3.70
C ARG A 256 -4.58 21.70 3.03
N SER A 257 -4.01 21.20 1.92
CA SER A 257 -4.67 20.19 1.07
C SER A 257 -3.77 19.19 0.32
N ALA A 258 -2.44 19.31 0.32
CA ALA A 258 -1.56 18.29 -0.24
C ALA A 258 -0.81 17.50 0.81
N GLY A 259 -1.21 16.25 0.87
CA GLY A 259 -0.40 15.13 1.31
C GLY A 259 -1.06 13.81 0.93
N PHE A 260 -2.31 13.83 0.48
CA PHE A 260 -3.12 12.62 0.44
C PHE A 260 -3.88 12.48 -0.87
N LEU A 261 -3.83 11.26 -1.41
CA LEU A 261 -4.32 10.84 -2.71
C LEU A 261 -5.81 11.13 -2.98
N THR A 262 -6.18 11.18 -4.26
CA THR A 262 -7.53 10.83 -4.72
C THR A 262 -7.46 9.41 -5.27
N TRP A 263 -8.05 8.45 -4.55
CA TRP A 263 -8.18 7.08 -5.04
C TRP A 263 -9.31 7.00 -6.04
N PRO A 264 -9.17 6.21 -7.13
CA PRO A 264 -10.19 6.11 -8.14
C PRO A 264 -11.43 5.44 -7.56
N ALA A 265 -12.59 6.09 -7.69
CA ALA A 265 -13.86 5.42 -7.55
C ALA A 265 -14.07 4.57 -8.82
N THR A 266 -14.30 3.27 -8.63
CA THR A 266 -14.55 2.21 -9.63
C THR A 266 -13.34 1.63 -10.38
#